data_AF-A0A2V6HQ80-F1
#
_entry.id   AF-A0A2V6HQ80-F1
#
_cell.length_a   1.000
_cell.length_b   1.000
_cell.length_c   1.000
_cell.angle_alpha   90.00
_cell.angle_beta   90.00
_cell.angle_gamma   90.00
#
_symmetry.space_group_name_H-M   'P 1'
#
loop_
_entity.id
_entity.type
_entity.pdbx_description
1 polymer ?
#
loop_
_entity_poly.entity_id
_entity_poly.type
_entity_poly.pdbx_seq_one_letter_code
_entity_poly.pdbx_strand_id
1 'polypeptide(L)'
;MAVAADQMVRQARSAYYLTANGSLSGAYAEHASRVAAGGLNNSIIYDRYSNGVMVKQLVTDFGRTRKLVISSSLHARAEQENIVTARANTLLQVDQSYYEVLEAQSVLRIAQGTIRDRQLISDQVASLAGNKLRPDMDVSFANVDLDQARLL
;
A
#
# COMPACT_ATOMS: atom_id res chain seq x y z
N MET A 1 -0.95 3.08 9.40
CA MET A 1 0.07 2.05 9.68
C MET A 1 0.96 2.42 10.87
N ALA A 2 1.65 3.57 10.89
CA ALA A 2 2.53 3.96 12.02
C ALA A 2 1.85 3.98 13.41
N VAL A 3 0.62 4.49 13.52
CA VAL A 3 -0.13 4.45 14.79
C VAL A 3 -0.37 3.01 15.25
N ALA A 4 -0.69 2.10 14.33
CA ALA A 4 -0.86 0.68 14.64
C ALA A 4 0.46 0.05 15.09
N ALA A 5 1.59 0.43 14.48
CA ALA A 5 2.91 -0.03 14.91
C ALA A 5 3.26 0.45 16.33
N ASP A 6 2.90 1.69 16.72
CA ASP A 6 3.04 2.15 18.11
C ASP A 6 2.16 1.33 19.08
N GLN A 7 0.93 0.99 18.67
CA GLN A 7 0.08 0.10 19.46
C GLN A 7 0.69 -1.29 19.64
N MET A 8 1.40 -1.82 18.64
CA MET A 8 2.12 -3.10 18.80
C MET A 8 3.23 -3.01 19.86
N VAL A 9 3.93 -1.87 19.97
CA VAL A 9 4.91 -1.64 21.06
C VAL A 9 4.23 -1.67 22.41
N ARG A 10 3.06 -1.01 22.53
CA ARG A 10 2.26 -1.00 23.77
C ARG A 10 1.75 -2.40 24.11
N GLN A 11 1.30 -3.16 23.12
CA GLN A 11 0.88 -4.54 23.27
C GLN A 11 2.04 -5.43 23.74
N ALA A 12 3.24 -5.29 23.15
CA ALA A 12 4.42 -6.03 23.59
C ALA A 12 4.82 -5.68 25.04
N ARG A 13 4.66 -4.41 25.44
CA ARG A 13 4.90 -3.96 26.83
C ARG A 13 3.85 -4.48 27.82
N SER A 14 2.66 -4.85 27.35
CA SER A 14 1.57 -5.30 28.23
C SER A 14 1.95 -6.51 29.08
N ALA A 15 2.86 -7.35 28.59
CA ALA A 15 3.37 -8.53 29.28
C ALA A 15 4.15 -8.21 30.58
N TYR A 16 4.58 -6.95 30.79
CA TYR A 16 5.18 -6.53 32.06
C TYR A 16 4.16 -6.26 33.17
N TYR A 17 2.89 -6.12 32.82
CA TYR A 17 1.85 -5.83 33.79
C TYR A 17 1.20 -7.11 34.31
N LEU A 18 0.53 -6.97 35.44
CA LEU A 18 -0.27 -8.02 36.03
C LEU A 18 -1.44 -8.38 35.12
N THR A 19 -1.70 -9.68 34.97
CA THR A 19 -2.91 -10.16 34.31
C THR A 19 -3.82 -10.80 35.35
N ALA A 20 -5.12 -10.54 35.26
CA ALA A 20 -6.13 -11.13 36.11
C ALA A 20 -7.21 -11.74 35.23
N ASN A 21 -7.60 -12.98 35.52
CA ASN A 21 -8.66 -13.69 34.82
C ASN A 21 -9.63 -14.32 35.81
N GLY A 22 -10.93 -14.23 35.52
CA GLY A 22 -11.99 -14.91 36.26
C GLY A 22 -12.53 -16.09 35.46
N SER A 23 -12.94 -17.15 36.14
CA SER A 23 -13.64 -18.27 35.54
C SER A 23 -14.91 -18.60 36.33
N LEU A 24 -15.92 -19.05 35.60
CA LEU A 24 -17.19 -19.51 36.11
C LEU A 24 -17.60 -20.73 35.29
N SER A 25 -17.90 -21.84 35.96
CA SER A 25 -18.43 -23.04 35.33
C SER A 25 -19.50 -23.68 36.20
N GLY A 26 -20.47 -24.30 35.54
CA GLY A 26 -21.55 -25.05 36.15
C GLY A 26 -21.79 -26.32 35.37
N ALA A 27 -22.10 -27.40 36.06
CA ALA A 27 -22.57 -28.65 35.46
C ALA A 27 -23.76 -29.15 36.27
N TYR A 28 -24.84 -29.46 35.57
CA TYR A 28 -26.03 -30.07 36.17
C TYR A 28 -25.94 -31.58 36.06
N ALA A 29 -26.36 -32.27 37.11
CA ALA A 29 -26.55 -33.71 37.10
C ALA A 29 -28.01 -34.01 36.75
N GLU A 30 -28.22 -34.91 35.79
CA GLU A 30 -29.57 -35.39 35.45
C GLU A 30 -30.22 -36.07 36.65
N HIS A 31 -31.55 -35.99 36.75
CA HIS A 31 -32.27 -36.43 37.94
C HIS A 31 -32.02 -37.91 38.26
N ALA A 32 -31.62 -38.19 39.51
CA ALA A 32 -31.24 -39.52 39.97
C ALA A 32 -30.06 -40.19 39.21
N SER A 33 -29.21 -39.41 38.54
CA SER A 33 -28.00 -39.93 37.90
C SER A 33 -27.05 -40.53 38.92
N ARG A 34 -26.53 -41.72 38.62
CA ARG A 34 -25.60 -42.44 39.50
C ARG A 34 -24.49 -43.13 38.71
N VAL A 35 -23.34 -43.30 39.34
CA VAL A 35 -22.23 -44.09 38.78
C VAL A 35 -22.42 -45.55 39.15
N ALA A 36 -22.75 -46.38 38.17
CA ALA A 36 -22.87 -47.83 38.30
C ALA A 36 -21.72 -48.54 37.56
N ALA A 37 -20.49 -48.39 38.07
CA ALA A 37 -19.34 -49.16 37.62
C ALA A 37 -19.13 -50.34 38.58
N GLY A 38 -19.31 -51.57 38.10
CA GLY A 38 -19.30 -52.79 38.91
C GLY A 38 -18.07 -52.88 39.81
N GLY A 39 -18.30 -52.86 41.13
CA GLY A 39 -17.28 -52.79 42.18
C GLY A 39 -17.40 -51.54 43.08
N LEU A 40 -18.10 -50.50 42.63
CA LEU A 40 -18.41 -49.29 43.41
C LEU A 40 -19.86 -49.32 43.93
N ASN A 41 -20.12 -48.68 45.07
CA ASN A 41 -21.48 -48.45 45.55
C ASN A 41 -22.17 -47.38 44.67
N ASN A 42 -23.48 -47.55 44.44
CA ASN A 42 -24.29 -46.72 43.54
C ASN A 42 -24.40 -45.26 44.03
N SER A 43 -23.42 -44.43 43.71
CA SER A 43 -23.26 -43.08 44.24
C SER A 43 -23.99 -42.05 43.39
N ILE A 44 -24.73 -41.14 44.03
CA ILE A 44 -25.48 -40.05 43.38
C ILE A 44 -24.53 -38.98 42.81
N ILE A 45 -24.83 -38.51 41.60
CA ILE A 45 -24.11 -37.40 40.96
C ILE A 45 -24.82 -36.10 41.35
N TYR A 46 -24.05 -35.11 41.82
CA TYR A 46 -24.54 -33.80 42.24
C TYR A 46 -24.22 -32.72 41.21
N ASP A 47 -25.03 -31.67 41.20
CA ASP A 47 -24.72 -30.42 40.51
C ASP A 47 -23.40 -29.84 41.01
N ARG A 48 -22.61 -29.28 40.10
CA ARG A 48 -21.34 -28.64 40.40
C ARG A 48 -21.37 -27.19 39.95
N TYR A 49 -21.10 -26.28 40.87
CA TYR A 49 -20.80 -24.88 40.59
C TYR A 49 -19.35 -24.59 40.97
N SER A 50 -18.62 -23.89 40.11
CA SER A 50 -17.22 -23.53 40.33
C SER A 50 -16.96 -22.12 39.80
N ASN A 51 -16.38 -21.28 40.65
CA ASN A 51 -15.89 -19.96 40.28
C ASN A 51 -14.45 -19.78 40.79
N GLY A 52 -13.66 -18.97 40.09
CA GLY A 52 -12.27 -18.73 40.48
C GLY A 52 -11.73 -17.44 39.88
N VAL A 53 -10.75 -16.85 40.56
CA VAL A 53 -9.96 -15.71 40.05
C VAL A 53 -8.49 -16.12 40.10
N MET A 54 -7.77 -15.81 39.04
CA MET A 54 -6.34 -16.08 38.93
C MET A 54 -5.62 -14.80 38.54
N VAL A 55 -4.52 -14.54 39.22
CA VAL A 55 -3.68 -13.36 39.04
C VAL A 55 -2.27 -13.85 38.71
N LYS A 56 -1.68 -13.35 37.62
CA LYS A 56 -0.34 -13.73 37.16
C LYS A 56 0.52 -12.50 36.93
N GLN A 57 1.72 -12.52 37.49
CA GLN A 57 2.77 -11.54 37.23
C GLN A 57 3.98 -12.23 36.62
N LEU A 58 4.49 -11.68 35.52
CA LEU A 58 5.76 -12.11 34.97
C LEU A 58 6.90 -11.58 35.84
N VAL A 59 7.66 -12.47 36.47
CA VAL A 59 8.89 -12.09 37.20
C VAL A 59 10.08 -12.05 36.24
N THR A 60 10.27 -13.12 35.48
CA THR A 60 11.32 -13.19 34.44
C THR A 60 10.94 -14.18 33.35
N ASP A 61 11.29 -13.84 32.12
CA ASP A 61 11.25 -14.72 30.94
C ASP A 61 12.61 -14.76 30.22
N PHE A 62 13.69 -14.50 30.95
CA PHE A 62 15.06 -14.45 30.43
C PHE A 62 15.24 -13.43 29.28
N GLY A 63 14.47 -12.35 29.30
CA GLY A 63 14.62 -11.22 28.40
C GLY A 63 13.82 -11.33 27.09
N ARG A 64 12.99 -12.37 26.92
CA ARG A 64 12.11 -12.53 25.75
C ARG A 64 11.21 -11.31 25.56
N THR A 65 10.50 -10.85 26.60
CA THR A 65 9.60 -9.69 26.53
C THR A 65 10.38 -8.42 26.21
N ARG A 66 11.57 -8.25 26.79
CA ARG A 66 12.44 -7.09 26.50
C ARG A 66 12.83 -7.06 25.03
N LYS A 67 13.27 -8.19 24.48
CA LYS A 67 13.66 -8.29 23.07
C LYS A 67 12.47 -8.08 22.13
N LEU A 68 11.28 -8.57 22.50
CA LEU A 68 10.06 -8.33 21.75
C LEU A 68 9.72 -6.82 21.70
N VAL A 69 9.75 -6.13 22.83
CA VAL A 69 9.50 -4.67 22.88
C VAL A 69 10.52 -3.89 22.04
N ILE A 70 11.81 -4.27 22.12
CA ILE A 70 12.84 -3.66 21.28
C ILE A 70 12.53 -3.88 19.80
N SER A 71 12.24 -5.12 19.41
CA SER A 71 11.89 -5.47 18.03
C SER A 71 10.67 -4.68 17.53
N SER A 72 9.58 -4.66 18.29
CA SER A 72 8.38 -3.87 17.96
C SER A 72 8.70 -2.37 17.86
N SER A 73 9.58 -1.84 18.72
CA SER A 73 9.96 -0.42 18.67
C SER A 73 10.80 -0.06 17.44
N LEU A 74 11.69 -0.96 17.02
CA LEU A 74 12.45 -0.81 15.78
C LEU A 74 11.52 -0.89 14.57
N HIS A 75 10.55 -1.79 14.60
CA HIS A 75 9.52 -1.89 13.56
C HIS A 75 8.66 -0.62 13.47
N ALA A 76 8.24 -0.06 14.61
CA ALA A 76 7.51 1.21 14.63
C ALA A 76 8.33 2.39 14.09
N ARG A 77 9.64 2.43 14.36
CA ARG A 77 10.54 3.43 13.76
C ARG A 77 10.67 3.26 12.25
N ALA A 78 10.84 2.03 11.78
CA ALA A 78 10.88 1.74 10.34
C ALA A 78 9.59 2.20 9.64
N GLU A 79 8.43 2.00 10.28
CA GLU A 79 7.16 2.46 9.73
C GLU A 79 7.03 4.00 9.72
N GLN A 80 7.69 4.68 10.64
CA GLN A 80 7.78 6.14 10.61
C GLN A 80 8.67 6.63 9.45
N GLU A 81 9.78 5.95 9.18
CA GLU A 81 10.62 6.24 8.02
C GLU A 81 9.91 5.95 6.70
N ASN A 82 9.11 4.88 6.63
CA ASN A 82 8.27 4.58 5.46
C ASN A 82 7.33 5.74 5.11
N ILE A 83 6.81 6.49 6.09
CA ILE A 83 5.99 7.68 5.86
C ILE A 83 6.82 8.79 5.18
N VAL A 84 8.06 9.01 5.63
CA VAL A 84 8.96 10.01 5.04
C VAL A 84 9.29 9.63 3.60
N THR A 85 9.64 8.36 3.36
CA THR A 85 9.91 7.84 2.02
C THR A 85 8.69 7.94 1.12
N ALA A 86 7.50 7.59 1.60
CA ALA A 86 6.26 7.69 0.82
C ALA A 86 5.98 9.14 0.40
N ARG A 87 6.21 10.10 1.31
CA ARG A 87 6.11 11.54 0.98
C ARG A 87 7.14 11.95 -0.07
N ALA A 88 8.40 11.56 0.09
CA ALA A 88 9.45 11.89 -0.85
C ALA A 88 9.17 11.32 -2.26
N ASN A 89 8.73 10.06 -2.34
CA ASN A 89 8.36 9.42 -3.59
C ASN A 89 7.16 10.10 -4.26
N THR A 90 6.15 10.48 -3.46
CA THR A 90 4.99 11.22 -3.99
C THR A 90 5.42 12.56 -4.56
N LEU A 91 6.27 13.30 -3.86
CA LEU A 91 6.80 14.58 -4.35
C LEU A 91 7.59 14.41 -5.64
N LEU A 92 8.50 13.43 -5.67
CA LEU A 92 9.29 13.11 -6.87
C LEU A 92 8.40 12.76 -8.06
N GLN A 93 7.37 11.93 -7.85
CA GLN A 93 6.45 11.55 -8.91
C GLN A 93 5.65 12.73 -9.45
N VAL A 94 5.19 13.63 -8.55
CA VAL A 94 4.50 14.86 -8.95
C VAL A 94 5.43 15.76 -9.77
N ASP A 95 6.68 15.94 -9.34
CA ASP A 95 7.66 16.75 -10.05
C ASP A 95 7.97 16.17 -11.44
N GLN A 96 8.18 14.85 -11.53
CA GLN A 96 8.41 14.16 -12.79
C GLN A 96 7.24 14.34 -13.75
N SER A 97 6.02 14.05 -13.31
CA SER A 97 4.82 14.22 -14.15
C SER A 97 4.60 15.67 -14.56
N TYR A 98 4.91 16.63 -13.69
CA TYR A 98 4.84 18.05 -14.03
C TYR A 98 5.81 18.42 -15.16
N TYR A 99 7.08 18.01 -15.06
CA TYR A 99 8.08 18.30 -16.08
C TYR A 99 7.85 17.53 -17.38
N GLU A 100 7.36 16.28 -17.32
CA GLU A 100 6.96 15.51 -18.50
C GLU A 100 5.86 16.23 -19.28
N VAL A 101 4.86 16.80 -18.60
CA VAL A 101 3.81 17.58 -19.26
C VAL A 101 4.35 18.87 -19.88
N LEU A 102 5.23 19.58 -19.17
CA LEU A 102 5.86 20.79 -19.72
C LEU A 102 6.71 20.50 -20.96
N GLU A 103 7.46 19.40 -20.93
CA GLU A 103 8.23 18.93 -22.08
C GLU A 103 7.31 18.57 -23.25
N ALA A 104 6.28 17.75 -23.00
CA ALA A 104 5.30 17.36 -24.02
C ALA A 104 4.59 18.57 -24.65
N GLN A 105 4.24 19.59 -23.85
CA GLN A 105 3.68 20.85 -24.37
C GLN A 105 4.68 21.62 -25.23
N SER A 106 5.96 21.63 -24.85
CA SER A 106 7.01 22.27 -25.63
C SER A 106 7.22 21.56 -26.97
N VAL A 107 7.33 20.23 -26.95
CA VAL A 107 7.44 19.40 -28.15
C VAL A 107 6.23 19.59 -29.05
N LEU A 108 5.01 19.61 -28.51
CA LEU A 108 3.79 19.88 -29.27
C LEU A 108 3.83 21.25 -29.96
N ARG A 109 4.30 22.30 -29.27
CA ARG A 109 4.45 23.62 -29.89
C ARG A 109 5.47 23.61 -31.04
N ILE A 110 6.57 22.89 -30.90
CA ILE A 110 7.58 22.73 -31.95
C ILE A 110 7.02 21.94 -33.15
N ALA A 111 6.28 20.86 -32.90
CA ALA A 111 5.61 20.08 -33.95
C ALA A 111 4.60 20.94 -34.73
N GLN A 112 3.75 21.69 -34.02
CA GLN A 112 2.81 22.64 -34.63
C GLN A 112 3.49 23.76 -35.42
N GLY A 113 4.65 24.25 -34.95
CA GLY A 113 5.49 25.18 -35.72
C GLY A 113 6.02 24.55 -37.01
N THR A 114 6.57 23.34 -36.90
CA THR A 114 7.14 22.59 -38.02
C THR A 114 6.11 22.30 -39.11
N ILE A 115 4.88 21.91 -38.75
CA ILE A 115 3.79 21.70 -39.71
C ILE A 115 3.45 22.99 -40.44
N ARG A 116 3.38 24.13 -39.73
CA ARG A 116 3.09 25.44 -40.35
C ARG A 116 4.19 25.86 -41.33
N ASP A 117 5.45 25.69 -40.96
CA ASP A 117 6.58 26.04 -41.82
C ASP A 117 6.62 25.15 -43.08
N ARG A 118 6.40 23.84 -42.92
CA ARG A 118 6.34 22.89 -44.05
C ARG A 118 5.13 23.16 -44.96
N GLN A 119 4.00 23.57 -44.39
CA GLN A 119 2.83 23.98 -45.17
C GLN A 119 3.14 25.21 -46.03
N LEU A 120 3.78 26.23 -45.45
CA LEU A 120 4.18 27.43 -46.17
C LEU A 120 5.12 27.12 -47.34
N ILE A 121 6.09 26.22 -47.13
CA ILE A 121 7.00 25.77 -48.20
C ILE A 121 6.23 25.02 -49.29
N SER A 122 5.34 24.09 -48.94
CA SER A 122 4.50 23.37 -49.91
C SER A 122 3.66 24.33 -50.75
N ASP A 123 2.98 25.29 -50.11
CA ASP A 123 2.16 26.30 -50.78
C ASP A 123 3.00 27.17 -51.74
N GLN A 124 4.20 27.58 -51.33
CA GLN A 124 5.11 28.38 -52.15
C GLN A 124 5.64 27.58 -53.36
N VAL A 125 6.06 26.33 -53.16
CA VAL A 125 6.55 25.46 -54.24
C VAL A 125 5.42 25.15 -55.24
N ALA A 126 4.20 24.91 -54.75
CA ALA A 126 3.02 24.72 -55.61
C ALA A 126 2.73 25.97 -56.47
N SER A 127 2.82 27.17 -55.88
CA SER A 127 2.68 28.44 -56.61
C SER A 127 3.77 28.63 -57.67
N LEU A 128 5.02 28.32 -57.36
CA LEU A 128 6.13 28.39 -58.32
C LEU A 128 5.98 27.39 -59.46
N ALA A 129 5.53 26.16 -59.18
CA ALA A 129 5.25 25.14 -60.19
C ALA A 129 4.10 25.56 -61.11
N GLY A 130 3.02 26.14 -60.57
CA GLY A 130 1.91 26.71 -61.34
C GLY A 130 2.34 27.83 -62.31
N ASN A 131 3.40 28.57 -61.95
CA ASN A 131 4.04 29.57 -62.80
C ASN A 131 5.16 29.02 -63.70
N LYS A 132 5.35 27.69 -63.75
CA LYS A 132 6.40 26.99 -64.50
C LYS A 132 7.84 27.38 -64.11
N LEU A 133 8.01 27.87 -62.88
CA LEU A 133 9.31 28.25 -62.31
C LEU A 133 9.97 27.10 -61.52
N ARG A 134 9.22 26.03 -61.21
CA ARG A 134 9.72 24.78 -60.62
C ARG A 134 9.05 23.54 -61.23
N PRO A 135 9.69 22.35 -61.20
CA PRO A 135 9.09 21.10 -61.65
C PRO A 135 8.01 20.56 -60.69
N ASP A 136 7.04 19.79 -61.22
CA ASP A 136 6.01 19.11 -60.40
C ASP A 136 6.58 18.09 -59.40
N MET A 137 7.79 17.57 -59.68
CA MET A 137 8.51 16.69 -58.75
C MET A 137 8.84 17.39 -57.42
N ASP A 138 9.16 18.69 -57.45
CA ASP A 138 9.46 19.47 -56.25
C ASP A 138 8.21 19.62 -55.36
N VAL A 139 7.02 19.74 -55.98
CA VAL A 139 5.74 19.78 -55.26
C VAL A 139 5.49 18.46 -54.53
N SER A 140 5.80 17.33 -55.20
CA SER A 140 5.64 16.01 -54.61
C SER A 140 6.54 15.81 -53.38
N PHE A 141 7.81 16.24 -53.45
CA PHE A 141 8.72 16.20 -52.30
C PHE A 141 8.25 17.11 -51.16
N ALA A 142 7.83 18.34 -51.46
CA ALA A 142 7.31 19.25 -50.44
C ALA A 142 6.05 18.72 -49.74
N ASN A 143 5.19 17.99 -50.46
CA ASN A 143 4.01 17.35 -49.87
C ASN A 143 4.37 16.15 -48.98
N VAL A 144 5.33 15.31 -49.38
CA VAL A 144 5.82 14.22 -48.52
C VAL A 144 6.43 14.76 -47.24
N ASP A 145 7.22 15.83 -47.34
CA ASP A 145 7.83 16.51 -46.19
C ASP A 145 6.79 17.09 -45.21
N LEU A 146 5.70 17.65 -45.75
CA LEU A 146 4.57 18.13 -44.96
C LEU A 146 3.80 16.98 -44.30
N ASP A 147 3.54 15.91 -45.03
CA ASP A 147 2.85 14.74 -44.49
C ASP A 147 3.67 14.06 -43.39
N GLN A 148 5.00 13.99 -43.55
CA GLN A 148 5.89 13.51 -42.51
C GLN A 148 5.86 14.42 -41.28
N ALA A 149 5.80 15.74 -41.45
CA ALA A 149 5.69 16.69 -40.34
C ALA A 149 4.36 16.55 -39.57
N ARG A 150 3.27 16.13 -40.22
CA ARG A 150 1.96 15.90 -39.59
C ARG A 150 1.92 14.64 -38.71
N LEU A 151 2.92 13.78 -38.79
CA LEU A 151 3.05 12.57 -37.97
C LEU A 151 3.84 12.79 -36.67
N LEU A 152 4.38 14.00 -36.47
CA LEU A 152 5.05 14.44 -35.24
C LEU A 152 4.04 14.85 -34.17
#